data_AF-A0A537QK74-F1
#
_entry.id   AF-A0A537QK74-F1
#
_cell.length_a   1.000
_cell.length_b   1.000
_cell.length_c   1.000
_cell.angle_alpha   90.00
_cell.angle_beta   90.00
_cell.angle_gamma   90.00
#
_symmetry.space_group_name_H-M   'P 1'
#
loop_
_entity.id
_entity.type
_entity.pdbx_description
1 polymer ?
#
loop_
_entity_poly.entity_id
_entity_poly.type
_entity_poly.pdbx_seq_one_letter_code
_entity_poly.pdbx_strand_id
1 'polypeptide(L)'
;QDMQDVAAYYASLKGPLFPLPVLDPETVRRGGMISAAGITEKQVPACITCHGEAGAGMLPIFPYLAGQYASYTQYQMDAFRLGRRNNSPLGVMTEIAKKMDEDDINAVSQYLASVRPPCDCGEFTSSAGPASAYVAPPLLENRAGK
;
A
#
# COMPACT_ATOMS: atom_id res chain seq x y z
N GLN A 1 -23.00 13.58 -3.58
CA GLN A 1 -22.37 14.35 -4.66
C GLN A 1 -20.90 14.58 -4.33
N ASP A 2 -20.55 15.39 -3.32
CA ASP A 2 -19.16 15.74 -2.96
C ASP A 2 -18.20 14.54 -2.86
N MET A 3 -18.59 13.45 -2.19
CA MET A 3 -17.76 12.25 -2.07
C MET A 3 -17.45 11.57 -3.41
N GLN A 4 -18.39 11.61 -4.35
CA GLN A 4 -18.20 11.05 -5.69
C GLN A 4 -17.28 11.95 -6.51
N ASP A 5 -17.41 13.26 -6.36
CA ASP A 5 -16.60 14.24 -7.10
C ASP A 5 -15.14 14.20 -6.63
N VAL A 6 -14.88 14.13 -5.32
CA VAL A 6 -13.51 13.97 -4.81
C VAL A 6 -12.91 12.63 -5.21
N ALA A 7 -13.69 11.55 -5.23
CA ALA A 7 -13.22 10.25 -5.68
C ALA A 7 -12.86 10.27 -7.17
N ALA A 8 -13.70 10.86 -8.02
CA ALA A 8 -13.45 11.03 -9.44
C ALA A 8 -12.20 11.90 -9.69
N TYR A 9 -12.03 12.98 -8.92
CA TYR A 9 -10.84 13.83 -8.99
C TYR A 9 -9.56 13.05 -8.72
N TYR A 10 -9.45 12.36 -7.58
CA TYR A 10 -8.23 11.59 -7.25
C TYR A 10 -7.99 10.42 -8.20
N ALA A 11 -9.03 9.76 -8.70
CA ALA A 11 -8.90 8.70 -9.71
C ALA A 11 -8.33 9.21 -11.04
N SER A 12 -8.51 10.49 -11.36
CA SER A 12 -7.98 11.12 -12.58
C SER A 12 -6.50 11.54 -12.48
N LEU A 13 -5.94 11.62 -11.27
CA LEU A 13 -4.58 12.10 -11.07
C LEU A 13 -3.54 11.07 -11.48
N LYS A 14 -2.47 11.53 -12.13
CA LYS A 14 -1.23 10.76 -12.25
C LYS A 14 -0.42 10.99 -10.98
N GLY A 15 -0.43 10.01 -10.08
CA GLY A 15 0.29 10.09 -8.80
C GLY A 15 1.82 10.17 -9.00
N PRO A 16 2.54 10.97 -8.20
CA PRO A 16 3.99 10.98 -8.23
C PRO A 16 4.56 9.64 -7.74
N LEU A 17 5.57 9.12 -8.43
CA LEU A 17 6.40 8.03 -7.93
C LEU A 17 7.46 8.61 -6.99
N PHE A 18 7.42 8.24 -5.72
CA PHE A 18 8.44 8.64 -4.77
C PHE A 18 9.66 7.72 -4.88
N PRO A 19 10.89 8.26 -4.72
CA PRO A 19 12.07 7.43 -4.58
C PRO A 19 11.88 6.45 -3.42
N LEU A 20 12.11 5.17 -3.70
CA LEU A 20 12.08 4.16 -2.66
C LEU A 20 13.26 4.36 -1.72
N PRO A 21 13.09 4.11 -0.41
CA PRO A 21 14.23 3.94 0.47
C PRO A 21 15.06 2.73 0.01
N VAL A 22 16.27 2.57 0.55
CA VAL A 22 17.05 1.34 0.33
C VAL A 22 16.26 0.16 0.90
N LEU A 23 15.81 -0.73 0.01
CA LEU A 23 15.06 -1.92 0.36
C LEU A 23 16.01 -3.11 0.50
N ASP A 24 15.77 -3.96 1.50
CA ASP A 24 16.42 -5.25 1.60
C ASP A 24 15.89 -6.19 0.49
N PRO A 25 16.74 -6.70 -0.41
CA PRO A 25 16.31 -7.54 -1.52
C PRO A 25 15.58 -8.81 -1.08
N GLU A 26 15.97 -9.40 0.05
CA GLU A 26 15.35 -10.62 0.56
C GLU A 26 13.93 -10.35 1.08
N THR A 27 13.75 -9.26 1.81
CA THR A 27 12.43 -8.78 2.26
C THR A 27 11.49 -8.54 1.07
N VAL A 28 11.97 -7.85 0.02
CA VAL A 28 11.16 -7.58 -1.19
C VAL A 28 10.83 -8.88 -1.92
N ARG A 29 11.79 -9.80 -2.04
CA ARG A 29 11.58 -11.12 -2.65
C ARG A 29 10.52 -11.92 -1.90
N ARG A 30 10.59 -11.97 -0.56
CA ARG A 30 9.58 -12.61 0.28
C ARG A 30 8.21 -12.00 0.06
N GLY A 31 8.12 -10.66 0.06
CA GLY A 31 6.85 -9.95 -0.17
C GLY A 31 6.24 -10.24 -1.52
N GLY A 32 7.07 -10.31 -2.57
CA GLY A 32 6.64 -10.71 -3.91
C GLY A 32 6.11 -12.15 -3.96
N MET A 33 6.75 -13.09 -3.27
CA MET A 33 6.28 -14.47 -3.17
C MET A 33 4.93 -14.56 -2.45
N ILE A 34 4.76 -13.84 -1.32
CA ILE A 34 3.47 -13.80 -0.61
C ILE A 34 2.40 -13.17 -1.50
N SER A 35 2.71 -12.09 -2.20
CA SER A 35 1.77 -11.45 -3.12
C SER A 35 1.30 -12.38 -4.23
N ALA A 36 2.23 -13.13 -4.82
CA ALA A 36 1.97 -13.98 -5.98
C ALA A 36 1.36 -15.35 -5.62
N ALA A 37 1.76 -15.95 -4.50
CA ALA A 37 1.41 -17.33 -4.15
C ALA A 37 0.70 -17.48 -2.79
N GLY A 38 0.74 -16.46 -1.93
CA GLY A 38 0.23 -16.53 -0.57
C GLY A 38 1.19 -17.27 0.37
N ILE A 39 0.66 -17.77 1.49
CA ILE A 39 1.39 -18.56 2.49
C ILE A 39 0.55 -19.80 2.79
N THR A 40 0.87 -20.91 2.13
CA THR A 40 0.10 -22.16 2.20
C THR A 40 -0.03 -22.67 3.63
N GLU A 41 1.07 -22.68 4.38
CA GLU A 41 1.16 -23.21 5.75
C GLU A 41 0.29 -22.40 6.71
N LYS A 42 0.09 -21.11 6.43
CA LYS A 42 -0.73 -20.21 7.23
C LYS A 42 -2.14 -20.02 6.64
N GLN A 43 -2.46 -20.71 5.54
CA GLN A 43 -3.72 -20.58 4.80
C GLN A 43 -4.02 -19.11 4.41
N VAL A 44 -2.99 -18.40 3.97
CA VAL A 44 -3.09 -17.05 3.40
C VAL A 44 -3.15 -17.21 1.89
N PRO A 45 -4.25 -16.81 1.21
CA PRO A 45 -4.31 -16.86 -0.25
C PRO A 45 -3.37 -15.84 -0.88
N ALA A 46 -3.00 -16.05 -2.15
CA ALA A 46 -2.26 -15.05 -2.92
C ALA A 46 -3.02 -13.72 -2.99
N CYS A 47 -2.32 -12.62 -2.75
CA CYS A 47 -2.90 -11.27 -2.78
C CYS A 47 -3.47 -10.93 -4.15
N ILE A 48 -2.79 -11.38 -5.21
CA ILE A 48 -3.16 -11.10 -6.61
C ILE A 48 -4.53 -11.64 -7.01
N THR A 49 -5.04 -12.67 -6.31
CA THR A 49 -6.36 -13.27 -6.59
C THR A 49 -7.49 -12.26 -6.40
N CYS A 50 -7.31 -11.29 -5.51
CA CYS A 50 -8.30 -10.25 -5.23
C CYS A 50 -7.82 -8.86 -5.66
N HIS A 51 -6.54 -8.55 -5.44
CA HIS A 51 -5.96 -7.24 -5.71
C HIS A 51 -5.37 -7.10 -7.12
N GLY A 52 -5.57 -8.08 -8.00
CA GLY A 52 -5.06 -8.09 -9.37
C GLY A 52 -3.55 -8.32 -9.45
N GLU A 53 -3.06 -8.55 -10.67
CA GLU A 53 -1.63 -8.69 -10.93
C GLU A 53 -0.88 -7.44 -10.44
N ALA A 54 0.22 -7.67 -9.73
CA ALA A 54 1.05 -6.62 -9.15
C ALA A 54 0.27 -5.61 -8.26
N GLY A 55 -0.92 -5.96 -7.74
CA GLY A 55 -1.71 -5.03 -6.91
C GLY A 55 -2.42 -3.94 -7.71
N ALA A 56 -2.74 -4.18 -8.99
CA ALA A 56 -3.47 -3.26 -9.86
C ALA A 56 -4.95 -3.03 -9.47
N GLY A 57 -5.44 -3.64 -8.39
CA GLY A 57 -6.82 -3.51 -7.93
C GLY A 57 -7.84 -4.19 -8.83
N MET A 58 -9.05 -4.36 -8.31
CA MET A 58 -10.22 -4.83 -9.04
C MET A 58 -11.46 -4.13 -8.49
N LEU A 59 -11.79 -2.99 -9.11
CA LEU A 59 -12.90 -2.14 -8.70
C LEU A 59 -14.25 -2.83 -8.87
N PRO A 60 -15.26 -2.48 -8.04
CA PRO A 60 -15.22 -1.44 -7.00
C PRO A 60 -14.76 -1.95 -5.62
N ILE A 61 -14.49 -3.25 -5.46
CA ILE A 61 -14.35 -3.89 -4.15
C ILE A 61 -12.88 -3.94 -3.70
N PHE A 62 -11.95 -4.22 -4.62
CA PHE A 62 -10.57 -4.49 -4.28
C PHE A 62 -9.68 -3.29 -4.65
N PRO A 63 -9.08 -2.61 -3.66
CA PRO A 63 -8.30 -1.41 -3.90
C PRO A 63 -6.98 -1.71 -4.62
N TYR A 64 -6.46 -0.68 -5.30
CA TYR A 64 -5.09 -0.61 -5.79
C TYR A 64 -4.10 -0.64 -4.63
N LEU A 65 -3.07 -1.48 -4.74
CA LEU A 65 -1.99 -1.63 -3.76
C LEU A 65 -0.61 -1.25 -4.32
N ALA A 66 -0.44 -1.31 -5.64
CA ALA A 66 0.81 -0.95 -6.31
C ALA A 66 1.25 0.48 -5.97
N GLY A 67 2.48 0.64 -5.51
CA GLY A 67 3.08 1.94 -5.22
C GLY A 67 2.57 2.60 -3.94
N GLN A 68 1.75 1.91 -3.15
CA GLN A 68 1.30 2.41 -1.85
C GLN A 68 2.46 2.44 -0.86
N TYR A 69 2.53 3.46 -0.01
CA TYR A 69 3.61 3.58 0.98
C TYR A 69 3.64 2.37 1.91
N ALA A 70 4.84 1.81 2.12
CA ALA A 70 5.04 0.64 2.97
C ALA A 70 4.48 0.88 4.38
N SER A 71 4.72 2.06 4.96
CA SER A 71 4.20 2.43 6.28
C SER A 71 2.67 2.45 6.34
N TYR A 72 2.01 2.93 5.28
CA TYR A 72 0.56 2.92 5.20
C TYR A 72 0.04 1.49 5.07
N THR A 73 0.60 0.69 4.16
CA THR A 73 0.20 -0.72 3.97
C THR A 73 0.35 -1.53 5.27
N GLN A 74 1.48 -1.39 5.95
CA GLN A 74 1.72 -2.04 7.24
C GLN A 74 0.71 -1.58 8.29
N TYR A 75 0.47 -0.26 8.41
CA TYR A 75 -0.52 0.27 9.32
C TYR A 75 -1.93 -0.29 9.05
N GLN A 76 -2.34 -0.42 7.77
CA GLN A 76 -3.64 -1.00 7.43
C GLN A 76 -3.73 -2.48 7.79
N MET A 77 -2.68 -3.25 7.53
CA MET A 77 -2.61 -4.67 7.89
C MET A 77 -2.66 -4.86 9.41
N ASP A 78 -1.92 -4.06 10.17
CA ASP A 78 -1.98 -4.07 11.64
C ASP A 78 -3.34 -3.65 12.16
N ALA A 79 -3.97 -2.65 11.54
CA ALA A 79 -5.32 -2.23 11.92
C ALA A 79 -6.35 -3.35 11.68
N PHE A 80 -6.24 -4.11 10.59
CA PHE A 80 -7.06 -5.30 10.36
C PHE A 80 -6.76 -6.42 11.36
N ARG A 81 -5.47 -6.71 11.60
CA ARG A 81 -5.00 -7.75 12.54
C ARG A 81 -5.51 -7.50 13.96
N LEU A 82 -5.48 -6.25 14.40
CA LEU A 82 -5.94 -5.80 15.73
C LEU A 82 -7.43 -5.47 15.80
N GLY A 83 -8.19 -5.60 14.71
CA GLY A 83 -9.62 -5.29 14.66
C GLY A 83 -9.97 -3.80 14.74
N ARG A 84 -8.98 -2.89 14.63
CA ARG A 84 -9.19 -1.44 14.56
C ARG A 84 -9.78 -1.00 13.23
N ARG A 85 -9.59 -1.80 12.18
CA ARG A 85 -10.24 -1.65 10.87
C ARG A 85 -11.08 -2.89 10.59
N ASN A 86 -12.37 -2.68 10.32
CA ASN A 86 -13.38 -3.74 10.15
C ASN A 86 -14.27 -3.54 8.91
N ASN A 87 -13.88 -2.66 7.99
CA ASN A 87 -14.63 -2.34 6.77
C ASN A 87 -14.34 -3.27 5.58
N SER A 88 -13.73 -4.45 5.83
CA SER A 88 -13.55 -5.47 4.80
C SER A 88 -14.86 -6.25 4.63
N PRO A 89 -15.41 -6.38 3.42
CA PRO A 89 -16.53 -7.27 3.16
C PRO A 89 -16.24 -8.67 3.71
N LEU A 90 -17.20 -9.23 4.45
CA LEU A 90 -17.12 -10.55 5.10
C LEU A 90 -15.89 -10.74 6.03
N GLY A 91 -15.21 -9.66 6.43
CA GLY A 91 -14.01 -9.73 7.28
C GLY A 91 -12.77 -10.35 6.61
N VAL A 92 -12.76 -10.48 5.27
CA VAL A 92 -11.69 -11.19 4.53
C VAL A 92 -10.28 -10.69 4.90
N MET A 93 -10.04 -9.37 4.87
CA MET A 93 -8.71 -8.83 5.21
C MET A 93 -8.36 -8.96 6.69
N THR A 94 -9.36 -8.96 7.59
CA THR A 94 -9.14 -9.22 9.02
C THR A 94 -8.62 -10.65 9.23
N GLU A 95 -9.22 -11.64 8.56
CA GLU A 95 -8.79 -13.03 8.68
C GLU A 95 -7.44 -13.29 8.02
N ILE A 96 -7.15 -12.64 6.89
CA ILE A 96 -5.82 -12.70 6.26
C ILE A 96 -4.76 -12.09 7.19
N ALA A 97 -4.99 -10.89 7.71
CA ALA A 97 -4.01 -10.17 8.51
C ALA A 97 -3.70 -10.88 9.85
N LYS A 98 -4.68 -11.56 10.46
CA LYS A 98 -4.46 -12.38 11.68
C LYS A 98 -3.55 -13.58 11.46
N LYS A 99 -3.47 -14.09 10.22
CA LYS A 99 -2.66 -15.26 9.87
C LYS A 99 -1.23 -14.89 9.48
N MET A 100 -0.94 -13.61 9.28
CA MET A 100 0.39 -13.12 8.92
C MET A 100 1.13 -12.65 10.18
N ASP A 101 2.43 -12.94 10.25
CA ASP A 101 3.29 -12.37 11.29
C ASP A 101 3.81 -10.98 10.86
N GLU A 102 4.60 -10.34 11.72
CA GLU A 102 5.13 -8.99 11.47
C GLU A 102 6.09 -8.98 10.29
N ASP A 103 6.88 -10.04 10.11
CA ASP A 103 7.83 -10.18 9.00
C ASP A 103 7.10 -10.34 7.67
N ASP A 104 6.01 -11.11 7.64
CA ASP A 104 5.14 -11.25 6.47
C ASP A 104 4.51 -9.91 6.08
N ILE A 105 3.96 -9.18 7.06
CA ILE A 105 3.32 -7.88 6.85
C ILE A 105 4.34 -6.86 6.36
N ASN A 106 5.51 -6.79 6.98
CA ASN A 106 6.59 -5.93 6.53
C ASN A 106 7.02 -6.28 5.10
N ALA A 107 7.24 -7.56 4.80
CA ALA A 107 7.66 -8.02 3.49
C ALA A 107 6.67 -7.61 2.38
N VAL A 108 5.37 -7.87 2.54
CA VAL A 108 4.37 -7.46 1.53
C VAL A 108 4.26 -5.94 1.42
N SER A 109 4.43 -5.21 2.52
CA SER A 109 4.36 -3.75 2.53
C SER A 109 5.52 -3.13 1.74
N GLN A 110 6.75 -3.63 1.94
CA GLN A 110 7.92 -3.19 1.18
C GLN A 110 7.82 -3.57 -0.29
N TYR A 111 7.35 -4.79 -0.58
CA TYR A 111 7.13 -5.23 -1.95
C TYR A 111 6.12 -4.34 -2.68
N LEU A 112 4.92 -4.14 -2.12
CA LEU A 112 3.86 -3.36 -2.77
C LEU A 112 4.26 -1.90 -2.98
N ALA A 113 5.02 -1.30 -2.04
CA ALA A 113 5.60 0.02 -2.22
C ALA A 113 6.58 0.08 -3.40
N SER A 114 7.34 -1.00 -3.62
CA SER A 114 8.29 -1.09 -4.73
C SER A 114 7.65 -1.34 -6.09
N VAL A 115 6.41 -1.85 -6.13
CA VAL A 115 5.69 -2.08 -7.38
C VAL A 115 5.31 -0.74 -7.99
N ARG A 116 5.66 -0.55 -9.25
CA ARG A 116 5.18 0.60 -10.03
C ARG A 116 3.83 0.26 -10.65
N PRO A 117 2.76 1.03 -10.36
CA PRO A 117 1.49 0.84 -11.03
C PRO A 117 1.67 0.98 -12.55
N PRO A 118 0.86 0.30 -13.37
CA PRO A 118 0.82 0.50 -14.82
C PRO A 118 0.24 1.88 -15.11
N CYS A 119 1.05 2.92 -14.93
CA CYS A 119 0.80 4.26 -15.41
C CYS A 119 1.81 4.60 -16.50
N ASP A 120 1.37 5.36 -17.50
CA ASP A 120 2.25 6.19 -18.33
C ASP A 120 2.69 7.40 -17.49
N CYS A 121 3.36 7.09 -16.39
CA CYS A 121 4.04 8.00 -15.49
C CYS A 121 5.43 8.17 -16.07
N GLY A 122 5.59 9.22 -16.90
CA GLY A 122 6.77 9.45 -17.74
C GLY A 122 8.10 9.09 -17.07
N GLU A 123 9.01 8.53 -17.87
CA GLU A 123 10.33 8.09 -17.45
C GLU A 123 10.99 9.07 -16.48
N PHE A 124 11.35 8.57 -15.30
CA PHE A 124 12.33 9.22 -14.44
C PHE A 124 13.70 9.09 -15.14
N THR A 125 13.93 9.90 -16.17
CA THR A 125 15.25 9.99 -16.78
C THR A 125 16.21 10.55 -15.74
N SER A 126 17.16 9.71 -15.36
CA SER A 126 18.22 10.02 -14.39
C SER A 126 19.00 11.24 -14.87
N SER A 127 18.66 12.42 -14.34
CA SER A 127 19.58 13.54 -14.27
C SER A 127 19.56 14.08 -12.85
N ALA A 128 20.66 13.81 -12.16
CA ALA A 128 20.88 14.23 -10.79
C ALA A 128 20.79 15.76 -10.66
N GLY A 129 19.84 16.22 -9.84
CA GLY A 129 19.80 17.55 -9.23
C GLY A 129 19.61 17.38 -7.71
N PRO A 130 20.19 18.24 -6.86
CA PRO A 130 20.43 17.87 -5.47
C PRO A 130 19.12 17.76 -4.69
N ALA A 131 19.06 16.70 -3.87
CA ALA A 131 18.07 16.54 -2.83
C ALA A 131 18.07 17.77 -1.92
N SER A 132 17.09 18.65 -2.07
CA SER A 132 16.85 19.71 -1.10
C SER A 132 15.36 20.02 -0.99
N ALA A 133 14.90 19.86 0.25
CA ALA A 133 13.72 20.49 0.85
C ALA A 133 12.34 19.95 0.43
N TYR A 134 11.98 18.78 0.95
CA TYR A 134 10.60 18.62 1.42
C TYR A 134 10.52 19.22 2.83
N VAL A 135 10.05 20.46 2.93
CA VAL A 135 9.67 21.05 4.23
C VAL A 135 8.24 20.60 4.50
N ALA A 136 8.07 19.66 5.43
CA ALA A 136 6.74 19.26 5.87
C ALA A 136 5.99 20.48 6.44
N PRO A 137 4.72 20.71 6.09
CA PRO A 137 3.93 21.76 6.72
C PRO A 137 3.74 21.42 8.21
N PRO A 138 3.70 22.44 9.11
CA PRO A 138 3.54 22.20 10.54
C PRO A 138 2.19 21.51 10.81
N LEU A 139 2.25 20.46 11.62
CA LEU A 139 1.07 19.80 12.17
C LEU A 139 0.26 20.85 12.92
N LEU A 140 -1.01 21.00 12.56
CA LEU A 140 -1.96 21.87 13.26
C LEU A 140 -2.00 21.45 14.74
N GLU A 141 -1.38 22.25 15.60
CA GLU A 141 -1.47 22.09 17.05
C GLU A 141 -2.93 22.27 17.46
N ASN A 142 -3.46 21.22 18.09
CA ASN A 142 -4.79 21.22 18.70
C ASN A 142 -4.92 22.39 19.68
N ARG A 143 -5.71 23.40 19.32
CA ARG A 143 -6.25 24.36 20.29
C ARG A 143 -7.30 23.66 21.14
N ALA A 144 -6.84 23.05 22.22
CA ALA A 144 -7.68 22.80 23.39
C ALA A 144 -7.96 24.15 24.10
N GLY A 145 -9.25 24.46 24.28
CA GLY A 145 -9.72 25.40 25.31
C GLY A 145 -10.34 26.70 24.83
N LYS A 146 -11.67 26.77 24.79
CA LYS A 146 -12.53 27.44 25.80
C LYS A 146 -14.01 27.27 25.43
#